data_AF-A0A7R9YJX1-F1
#
_entry.id   AF-A0A7R9YJX1-F1
#
_cell.length_a   1.000
_cell.length_b   1.000
_cell.length_c   1.000
_cell.angle_alpha   90.00
_cell.angle_beta   90.00
_cell.angle_gamma   90.00
#
_symmetry.space_group_name_H-M   'P 1'
#
loop_
_entity.id
_entity.type
_entity.pdbx_description
1 polymer ?
#
loop_
_entity_poly.entity_id
_entity_poly.type
_entity_poly.pdbx_seq_one_letter_code
_entity_poly.pdbx_strand_id
1 'polypeptide(L)'
;VSALLAVNALVGGRGSSAYHVFELSARLPKFAMYARAAPEDGPEAASFVKLKVGERMPQVKKWVQGAFAPDVVPDDAGPGFSGLHVVSLRTGRRLGVLFENGVVTVQTDEMELAGDVVQDLCAALQLSELESDADFPSEMAAFQEVLARVDELNAVRLRMTADMADSSNLIKQLVLRAEDARMLGEIAMMRKAYTQLHALNQELIGEYRKRTNNHDQLLEALKEVNHMIQKAARLRAGQAKGRIVASCRNAIKSNNIHALFKIIQSGKE
;
A
#
# COMPACT_ATOMS: atom_id res chain seq x y z
N VAL A 1 10.63 -7.11 -10.41
CA VAL A 1 12.11 -7.18 -10.34
C VAL A 1 12.60 -7.89 -11.60
N SER A 2 13.70 -7.46 -12.23
CA SER A 2 14.29 -8.24 -13.35
C SER A 2 15.16 -9.37 -12.80
N ALA A 3 15.06 -10.58 -13.37
CA ALA A 3 15.83 -11.74 -12.93
C ALA A 3 16.79 -12.21 -14.03
N LEU A 4 17.97 -12.69 -13.65
CA LEU A 4 18.88 -13.38 -14.56
C LEU A 4 18.72 -14.89 -14.34
N LEU A 5 18.31 -15.59 -15.38
CA LEU A 5 18.15 -17.05 -15.38
C LEU A 5 19.44 -17.67 -15.91
N ALA A 6 20.09 -18.50 -15.09
CA ALA A 6 21.13 -19.41 -15.53
C ALA A 6 20.47 -20.75 -15.89
N VAL A 7 20.61 -21.16 -17.15
CA VAL A 7 19.97 -22.34 -17.72
C VAL A 7 21.05 -23.31 -18.15
N ASN A 8 21.08 -24.48 -17.53
CA ASN A 8 21.96 -25.58 -17.91
C ASN A 8 21.16 -26.59 -18.72
N ALA A 9 21.25 -26.52 -20.05
CA ALA A 9 20.53 -27.39 -20.96
C ALA A 9 21.35 -28.66 -21.24
N LEU A 10 20.81 -29.81 -20.81
CA LEU A 10 21.38 -31.12 -21.11
C LEU A 10 20.91 -31.58 -22.49
N VAL A 11 21.84 -31.70 -23.44
CA VAL A 11 21.55 -32.09 -24.82
C VAL A 11 22.20 -33.43 -25.11
N GLY A 12 21.41 -34.40 -25.54
CA GLY A 12 21.86 -35.75 -25.87
C GLY A 12 20.82 -36.55 -26.64
N GLY A 13 21.26 -37.62 -27.30
CA GLY A 13 20.38 -38.54 -28.01
C GLY A 13 19.47 -39.34 -27.05
N ARG A 14 18.32 -39.80 -27.56
CA ARG A 14 17.42 -40.67 -26.79
C ARG A 14 18.16 -41.96 -26.40
N GLY A 15 18.27 -42.22 -25.10
CA GLY A 15 18.98 -43.39 -24.56
C GLY A 15 20.49 -43.20 -24.31
N SER A 16 21.02 -41.98 -24.46
CA SER A 16 22.44 -41.70 -24.15
C SER A 16 22.70 -41.72 -22.64
N SER A 17 23.83 -42.30 -22.23
CA SER A 17 24.33 -42.24 -20.85
C SER A 17 25.19 -41.01 -20.56
N ALA A 18 25.54 -40.24 -21.60
CA ALA A 18 26.31 -38.99 -21.51
C ALA A 18 25.57 -37.85 -22.23
N TYR A 19 25.54 -36.67 -21.61
CA TYR A 19 24.88 -35.48 -22.12
C TYR A 19 25.89 -34.33 -22.22
N HIS A 20 25.75 -33.50 -23.24
CA HIS A 20 26.46 -32.23 -23.31
C HIS A 20 25.69 -31.20 -22.49
N VAL A 21 26.38 -30.49 -21.59
CA VAL A 21 25.76 -29.42 -20.81
C VAL A 21 26.04 -28.09 -21.51
N PHE A 22 24.99 -27.44 -21.98
CA PHE A 22 25.06 -26.07 -22.50
C PHE A 22 24.64 -25.10 -21.41
N GLU A 23 25.55 -24.20 -21.05
CA GLU A 23 25.27 -23.12 -20.11
C GLU A 23 24.77 -21.90 -20.89
N LEU A 24 23.56 -21.46 -20.56
CA LEU A 24 22.88 -20.33 -21.19
C LEU A 24 22.49 -19.33 -20.10
N SER A 25 22.52 -18.05 -20.44
CA SER A 25 21.97 -17.01 -19.56
C SER A 25 20.87 -16.26 -20.30
N ALA A 26 19.72 -16.12 -19.64
CA ALA A 26 18.57 -15.41 -20.18
C ALA A 26 18.10 -14.37 -19.17
N ARG A 27 17.86 -13.13 -19.62
CA ARG A 27 17.34 -12.07 -18.75
C ARG A 27 15.83 -12.03 -18.85
N LEU A 28 15.17 -12.17 -17.70
CA LEU A 28 13.73 -11.98 -17.57
C LEU A 28 13.44 -10.49 -17.29
N PRO A 29 12.70 -9.80 -18.17
CA PRO A 29 12.36 -8.40 -17.97
C PRO A 29 11.44 -8.21 -16.76
N LYS A 30 11.39 -6.99 -16.20
CA LYS A 30 10.66 -6.71 -14.96
C LYS A 30 9.16 -7.01 -15.08
N PHE A 31 8.59 -6.75 -16.26
CA PHE A 31 7.17 -6.96 -16.59
C PHE A 31 6.99 -8.16 -17.54
N ALA A 32 7.70 -9.26 -17.30
CA ALA A 32 7.58 -10.49 -18.10
C ALA A 32 6.23 -11.22 -17.97
N MET A 33 5.49 -10.97 -16.89
CA MET A 33 4.18 -11.61 -16.61
C MET A 33 3.00 -10.92 -17.34
N TYR A 34 3.30 -10.14 -18.38
CA TYR A 34 2.30 -9.43 -19.16
C TYR A 34 2.31 -9.92 -20.59
N ALA A 35 1.13 -10.16 -21.15
CA ALA A 35 0.94 -10.51 -22.54
C ALA A 35 0.23 -9.37 -23.28
N ARG A 36 0.34 -9.34 -24.61
CA ARG A 36 -0.37 -8.35 -25.43
C ARG A 36 -1.88 -8.49 -25.23
N ALA A 37 -2.56 -7.39 -24.96
CA ALA A 37 -4.00 -7.39 -24.78
C ALA A 37 -4.71 -7.61 -26.12
N ALA A 38 -5.61 -8.58 -26.17
CA ALA A 38 -6.64 -8.70 -27.21
C ALA A 38 -7.80 -7.72 -26.92
N PRO A 39 -8.57 -7.32 -27.94
CA PRO A 39 -9.76 -6.49 -27.75
C PRO A 39 -10.85 -7.15 -26.89
N GLU A 40 -10.80 -8.47 -26.70
CA GLU A 40 -11.76 -9.25 -25.92
C GLU A 40 -11.45 -9.31 -24.41
N ASP A 41 -10.27 -8.82 -23.97
CA ASP A 41 -9.75 -8.98 -22.60
C ASP A 41 -10.38 -8.04 -21.55
N GLY A 42 -11.61 -7.56 -21.78
CA GLY A 42 -12.39 -6.79 -20.81
C GLY A 42 -12.29 -5.26 -20.94
N PRO A 43 -13.00 -4.52 -20.06
CA PRO A 43 -13.11 -3.06 -20.14
C PRO A 43 -11.78 -2.34 -19.85
N GLU A 44 -11.63 -1.13 -20.37
CA GLU A 44 -10.51 -0.23 -20.01
C GLU A 44 -10.57 0.16 -18.54
N ALA A 45 -9.39 0.34 -17.92
CA ALA A 45 -9.29 0.76 -16.54
C ALA A 45 -9.90 2.16 -16.36
N ALA A 46 -10.71 2.34 -15.31
CA ALA A 46 -11.29 3.64 -14.98
C ALA A 46 -10.25 4.60 -14.36
N SER A 47 -9.20 4.01 -13.77
CA SER A 47 -8.15 4.74 -13.07
C SER A 47 -6.95 5.01 -13.97
N PHE A 48 -6.30 6.16 -13.78
CA PHE A 48 -5.17 6.57 -14.60
C PHE A 48 -4.13 7.40 -13.84
N VAL A 49 -2.92 7.44 -14.40
CA VAL A 49 -1.83 8.34 -13.99
C VAL A 49 -1.27 9.03 -15.20
N LYS A 50 -1.34 10.35 -15.23
CA LYS A 50 -0.75 11.21 -16.25
C LYS A 50 0.53 11.81 -15.73
N LEU A 51 1.57 11.72 -16.53
CA LEU A 51 2.88 12.29 -16.23
C LEU A 51 3.41 13.01 -17.47
N LYS A 52 3.90 14.23 -17.26
CA LYS A 52 4.50 15.03 -18.33
C LYS A 52 5.97 14.67 -18.43
N VAL A 53 6.36 14.06 -19.54
CA VAL A 53 7.73 13.65 -19.80
C VAL A 53 8.30 14.57 -20.86
N GLY A 54 9.34 15.33 -20.53
CA GLY A 54 10.06 16.20 -21.49
C GLY A 54 10.87 15.44 -22.55
N GLU A 55 10.81 14.11 -22.55
CA GLU A 55 11.61 13.22 -23.39
C GLU A 55 10.90 12.85 -24.69
N ARG A 56 11.70 12.43 -25.67
CA ARG A 56 11.20 12.03 -26.98
C ARG A 56 10.64 10.60 -26.95
N MET A 57 9.57 10.37 -27.71
CA MET A 57 8.94 9.06 -27.98
C MET A 57 9.94 7.88 -28.15
N PRO A 58 11.09 8.02 -28.84
CA PRO A 58 12.03 6.91 -29.02
C PRO A 58 12.65 6.38 -27.72
N GLN A 59 12.86 7.24 -26.71
CA GLN A 59 13.41 6.80 -25.42
C GLN A 59 12.38 5.97 -24.64
N VAL A 60 11.12 6.38 -24.69
CA VAL A 60 10.01 5.63 -24.09
C VAL A 60 9.84 4.28 -24.80
N LYS A 61 9.93 4.24 -26.13
CA LYS A 61 9.90 2.98 -26.90
C LYS A 61 11.04 2.04 -26.52
N LYS A 62 12.27 2.58 -26.36
CA LYS A 62 13.43 1.80 -25.91
C LYS A 62 13.22 1.23 -24.50
N TRP A 63 12.64 2.01 -23.60
CA TRP A 63 12.28 1.52 -22.27
C TRP A 63 11.24 0.39 -22.34
N VAL A 64 10.16 0.57 -23.10
CA VAL A 64 9.13 -0.47 -23.30
C VAL A 64 9.76 -1.78 -23.79
N GLN A 65 10.66 -1.71 -24.77
CA GLN A 65 11.38 -2.87 -25.31
C GLN A 65 12.29 -3.57 -24.29
N GLY A 66 12.84 -2.84 -23.31
CA GLY A 66 13.66 -3.44 -22.25
C GLY A 66 12.85 -3.92 -21.03
N ALA A 67 11.69 -3.31 -20.78
CA ALA A 67 10.89 -3.53 -19.59
C ALA A 67 9.84 -4.64 -19.76
N PHE A 68 9.36 -4.87 -20.99
CA PHE A 68 8.38 -5.89 -21.35
C PHE A 68 9.01 -7.00 -22.20
N ALA A 69 8.32 -8.14 -22.33
CA ALA A 69 8.74 -9.22 -23.21
C ALA A 69 8.66 -8.80 -24.69
N PRO A 70 9.56 -9.26 -25.57
CA PRO A 70 9.64 -8.83 -26.96
C PRO A 70 8.33 -9.08 -27.74
N ASP A 71 7.66 -10.20 -27.48
CA ASP A 71 6.39 -10.57 -28.14
C ASP A 71 5.22 -9.62 -27.84
N VAL A 72 5.39 -8.76 -26.83
CA VAL A 72 4.37 -7.85 -26.31
C VAL A 72 4.49 -6.47 -26.96
N VAL A 73 5.67 -6.12 -27.46
CA VAL A 73 5.93 -4.82 -28.06
C VAL A 73 5.44 -4.83 -29.50
N PRO A 74 4.53 -3.94 -29.92
CA PRO A 74 4.11 -3.88 -31.31
C PRO A 74 5.28 -3.44 -32.20
N ASP A 75 5.49 -4.19 -33.29
CA ASP A 75 6.57 -3.97 -34.27
C ASP A 75 6.42 -2.65 -35.06
N ASP A 76 5.23 -2.04 -35.04
CA ASP A 76 4.89 -0.99 -35.99
C ASP A 76 5.63 0.33 -35.74
N ALA A 77 6.49 0.64 -36.72
CA ALA A 77 7.03 1.95 -37.04
C ALA A 77 6.04 2.77 -37.89
N GLY A 78 4.78 2.86 -37.46
CA GLY A 78 3.78 3.75 -38.05
C GLY A 78 3.69 5.09 -37.30
N PRO A 79 3.24 6.18 -37.94
CA PRO A 79 3.01 7.48 -37.30
C PRO A 79 1.86 7.50 -36.27
N GLY A 80 1.27 6.33 -35.96
CA GLY A 80 0.13 6.17 -35.05
C GLY A 80 0.40 5.30 -33.82
N PHE A 81 1.66 5.06 -33.41
CA PHE A 81 1.94 4.40 -32.13
C PHE A 81 1.48 5.31 -30.97
N SER A 82 0.29 5.06 -30.44
CA SER A 82 -0.34 5.81 -29.35
C SER A 82 -0.11 5.16 -27.97
N GLY A 83 0.35 3.91 -27.91
CA GLY A 83 0.58 3.23 -26.63
C GLY A 83 0.77 1.71 -26.70
N LEU A 84 0.97 1.13 -25.52
CA LEU A 84 1.06 -0.30 -25.25
C LEU A 84 -0.14 -0.73 -24.41
N HIS A 85 -0.87 -1.75 -24.84
CA HIS A 85 -1.93 -2.36 -24.03
C HIS A 85 -1.59 -3.83 -23.74
N VAL A 86 -1.53 -4.17 -22.46
CA VAL A 86 -1.14 -5.50 -21.98
C VAL A 86 -2.10 -6.02 -20.93
N VAL A 87 -2.12 -7.34 -20.75
CA VAL A 87 -2.89 -8.04 -19.72
C VAL A 87 -1.94 -8.77 -18.80
N SER A 88 -2.18 -8.64 -17.50
CA SER A 88 -1.49 -9.40 -16.46
C SER A 88 -1.89 -10.87 -16.54
N LEU A 89 -0.92 -11.77 -16.74
CA LEU A 89 -1.14 -13.22 -16.70
C LEU A 89 -1.47 -13.75 -15.30
N ARG A 90 -1.25 -12.95 -14.24
CA ARG A 90 -1.54 -13.33 -12.86
C ARG A 90 -2.98 -13.02 -12.47
N THR A 91 -3.47 -11.85 -12.86
CA THR A 91 -4.74 -11.30 -12.37
C THR A 91 -5.78 -11.12 -13.47
N GLY A 92 -5.40 -11.25 -14.75
CA GLY A 92 -6.26 -10.98 -15.90
C GLY A 92 -6.59 -9.49 -16.10
N ARG A 93 -5.97 -8.58 -15.34
CA ARG A 93 -6.23 -7.13 -15.42
C ARG A 93 -5.43 -6.47 -16.55
N ARG A 94 -6.03 -5.47 -17.19
CA ARG A 94 -5.41 -4.69 -18.26
C ARG A 94 -4.51 -3.58 -17.69
N LEU A 95 -3.43 -3.30 -18.39
CA LEU A 95 -2.52 -2.19 -18.19
C LEU A 95 -2.32 -1.49 -19.54
N GLY A 96 -2.69 -0.22 -19.63
CA GLY A 96 -2.42 0.64 -20.77
C GLY A 96 -1.29 1.61 -20.47
N VAL A 97 -0.36 1.79 -21.40
CA VAL A 97 0.68 2.84 -21.33
C VAL A 97 0.59 3.62 -22.63
N LEU A 98 -0.11 4.75 -22.62
CA LEU A 98 -0.29 5.61 -23.77
C LEU A 98 0.74 6.74 -23.76
N PHE A 99 1.16 7.16 -24.95
CA PHE A 99 2.03 8.32 -25.14
C PHE A 99 1.42 9.26 -26.17
N GLU A 100 1.09 10.48 -25.73
CA GLU A 100 0.53 11.52 -26.58
C GLU A 100 1.18 12.86 -26.25
N ASN A 101 1.75 13.54 -27.26
CA ASN A 101 2.27 14.91 -27.13
C ASN A 101 3.24 15.15 -25.95
N GLY A 102 4.08 14.16 -25.60
CA GLY A 102 5.01 14.26 -24.46
C GLY A 102 4.36 13.99 -23.10
N VAL A 103 3.14 13.47 -23.06
CA VAL A 103 2.47 13.00 -21.85
C VAL A 103 2.36 11.49 -21.91
N VAL A 104 2.86 10.82 -20.87
CA VAL A 104 2.65 9.38 -20.67
C VAL A 104 1.42 9.21 -19.78
N THR A 105 0.47 8.40 -20.23
CA THR A 105 -0.72 8.03 -19.44
C THR A 105 -0.68 6.54 -19.14
N VAL A 106 -0.56 6.20 -17.86
CA VAL A 106 -0.66 4.81 -17.38
C VAL A 106 -2.09 4.55 -16.92
N GLN A 107 -2.80 3.66 -17.60
CA GLN A 107 -4.15 3.22 -17.26
C GLN A 107 -4.09 1.87 -16.56
N THR A 108 -4.47 1.84 -15.29
CA THR A 108 -4.53 0.63 -14.47
C THR A 108 -5.35 0.92 -13.23
N ASP A 109 -6.17 -0.02 -12.78
CA ASP A 109 -6.93 0.12 -11.53
C ASP A 109 -6.08 -0.16 -10.29
N GLU A 110 -4.87 -0.71 -10.46
CA GLU A 110 -3.97 -1.04 -9.37
C GLU A 110 -2.91 0.05 -9.18
N MET A 111 -3.03 0.79 -8.08
CA MET A 111 -2.15 1.92 -7.75
C MET A 111 -0.69 1.51 -7.52
N GLU A 112 -0.46 0.33 -6.94
CA GLU A 112 0.90 -0.21 -6.73
C GLU A 112 1.60 -0.48 -8.06
N LEU A 113 0.89 -1.10 -9.01
CA LEU A 113 1.41 -1.37 -10.35
C LEU A 113 1.72 -0.08 -11.09
N ALA A 114 0.82 0.92 -11.03
CA ALA A 114 1.08 2.23 -11.60
C ALA A 114 2.38 2.84 -11.04
N GLY A 115 2.58 2.76 -9.72
CA GLY A 115 3.82 3.20 -9.08
C GLY A 115 5.04 2.44 -9.58
N ASP A 116 4.96 1.12 -9.73
CA ASP A 116 6.07 0.31 -10.23
C ASP A 116 6.46 0.65 -11.67
N VAL A 117 5.48 0.92 -12.52
CA VAL A 117 5.68 1.34 -13.91
C VAL A 117 6.29 2.74 -13.96
N VAL A 118 5.76 3.70 -13.20
CA VAL A 118 6.27 5.08 -13.16
C VAL A 118 7.70 5.13 -12.61
N GLN A 119 8.00 4.43 -11.51
CA GLN A 119 9.36 4.40 -10.96
C GLN A 119 10.35 3.73 -11.91
N ASP A 120 9.94 2.69 -12.63
CA ASP A 120 10.79 2.03 -13.62
C ASP A 120 11.09 2.95 -14.81
N LEU A 121 10.06 3.63 -15.31
CA LEU A 121 10.19 4.61 -16.38
C LEU A 121 11.12 5.77 -15.96
N CYS A 122 10.95 6.32 -14.75
CA CYS A 122 11.83 7.35 -14.22
C CYS A 122 13.29 6.87 -14.13
N ALA A 123 13.52 5.64 -13.68
CA ALA A 123 14.86 5.07 -13.57
C ALA A 123 15.51 4.86 -14.96
N ALA A 124 14.74 4.41 -15.95
CA ALA A 124 15.21 4.19 -17.31
C ALA A 124 15.52 5.50 -18.05
N LEU A 125 14.71 6.54 -17.83
CA LEU A 125 14.88 7.87 -18.41
C LEU A 125 15.81 8.77 -17.58
N GLN A 126 16.30 8.31 -16.41
CA GLN A 126 17.15 9.06 -15.49
C GLN A 126 16.52 10.40 -15.03
N LEU A 127 15.19 10.43 -14.87
CA LEU A 127 14.47 11.62 -14.42
C LEU A 127 14.70 11.84 -12.93
N SER A 128 15.27 13.00 -12.58
CA SER A 128 15.53 13.39 -11.19
C SER A 128 14.27 13.85 -10.45
N GLU A 129 13.31 14.41 -11.17
CA GLU A 129 12.05 14.93 -10.61
C GLU A 129 10.90 14.67 -11.59
N LEU A 130 9.79 14.16 -11.05
CA LEU A 130 8.57 13.92 -11.81
C LEU A 130 7.34 14.20 -10.95
N GLU A 131 6.50 15.14 -11.42
CA GLU A 131 5.14 15.33 -10.92
C GLU A 131 4.16 14.47 -11.75
N SER A 132 3.11 13.97 -11.09
CA SER A 132 2.06 13.17 -11.72
C SER A 132 0.68 13.63 -11.26
N ASP A 133 -0.28 13.53 -12.17
CA ASP A 133 -1.71 13.65 -11.88
C ASP A 133 -2.32 12.24 -11.92
N ALA A 134 -2.93 11.81 -10.83
CA ALA A 134 -3.44 10.46 -10.66
C ALA A 134 -4.91 10.48 -10.24
N ASP A 135 -5.69 9.54 -10.75
CA ASP A 135 -7.06 9.33 -10.28
C ASP A 135 -7.34 7.84 -10.12
N PHE A 136 -7.70 7.45 -8.89
CA PHE A 136 -7.97 6.06 -8.49
C PHE A 136 -9.22 6.00 -7.58
N PRO A 137 -10.44 6.12 -8.13
CA PRO A 137 -11.65 6.26 -7.33
C PRO A 137 -11.90 5.11 -6.34
N SER A 138 -11.62 3.86 -6.75
CA SER A 138 -11.80 2.66 -5.91
C SER A 138 -10.87 2.64 -4.71
N GLU A 139 -9.58 2.90 -4.92
CA GLU A 139 -8.56 2.97 -3.87
C GLU A 139 -8.82 4.16 -2.93
N MET A 140 -9.33 5.29 -3.44
CA MET A 140 -9.69 6.44 -2.61
C MET A 140 -10.90 6.16 -1.72
N ALA A 141 -11.92 5.47 -2.23
CA ALA A 141 -13.07 5.05 -1.44
C ALA A 141 -12.67 4.09 -0.32
N ALA A 142 -11.83 3.09 -0.62
CA ALA A 142 -11.29 2.19 0.39
C ALA A 142 -10.46 2.94 1.45
N PHE A 143 -9.64 3.92 1.02
CA PHE A 143 -8.86 4.73 1.95
C PHE A 143 -9.73 5.59 2.87
N GLN A 144 -10.86 6.10 2.39
CA GLN A 144 -11.83 6.84 3.22
C GLN A 144 -12.40 5.96 4.35
N GLU A 145 -12.72 4.71 4.05
CA GLU A 145 -13.23 3.76 5.03
C GLU A 145 -12.18 3.45 6.11
N VAL A 146 -10.91 3.27 5.71
CA VAL A 146 -9.81 3.06 6.65
C VAL A 146 -9.64 4.27 7.58
N LEU A 147 -9.72 5.50 7.07
CA LEU A 147 -9.62 6.71 7.89
C LEU A 147 -10.79 6.81 8.89
N ALA A 148 -12.02 6.53 8.45
CA ALA A 148 -13.18 6.50 9.34
C ALA A 148 -13.03 5.45 10.45
N ARG A 149 -12.49 4.27 10.12
CA ARG A 149 -12.17 3.21 11.09
C ARG A 149 -11.12 3.66 12.11
N VAL A 150 -10.09 4.39 11.69
CA VAL A 150 -9.08 4.95 12.59
C VAL A 150 -9.71 5.93 13.59
N ASP A 151 -10.62 6.78 13.14
CA ASP A 151 -11.32 7.74 14.01
C ASP A 151 -12.21 7.04 15.04
N GLU A 152 -12.96 6.01 14.63
CA GLU A 152 -13.77 5.20 15.55
C GLU A 152 -12.90 4.49 16.58
N LEU A 153 -11.83 3.83 16.16
CA LEU A 153 -10.90 3.14 17.06
C LEU A 153 -10.23 4.10 18.04
N ASN A 154 -9.88 5.30 17.60
CA ASN A 154 -9.35 6.36 18.47
C ASN A 154 -10.38 6.81 19.53
N ALA A 155 -11.65 6.96 19.16
CA ALA A 155 -12.72 7.33 20.08
C ALA A 155 -12.96 6.24 21.14
N VAL A 156 -13.00 4.97 20.71
CA VAL A 156 -13.11 3.81 21.61
C VAL A 156 -11.94 3.74 22.58
N ARG A 157 -10.70 3.97 22.09
CA ARG A 157 -9.50 4.01 22.93
C ARG A 157 -9.59 5.08 24.01
N LEU A 158 -10.06 6.28 23.66
CA LEU A 158 -10.21 7.39 24.61
C LEU A 158 -11.20 7.04 25.72
N ARG A 159 -12.35 6.46 25.36
CA ARG A 159 -13.36 6.00 26.33
C ARG A 159 -12.81 4.92 27.27
N MET A 160 -12.19 3.86 26.73
CA MET A 160 -11.59 2.78 27.54
C MET A 160 -10.51 3.31 28.49
N THR A 161 -9.76 4.35 28.08
CA THR A 161 -8.73 4.96 28.92
C THR A 161 -9.34 5.68 30.13
N ALA A 162 -10.50 6.34 29.96
CA ALA A 162 -11.24 6.96 31.06
C ALA A 162 -11.82 5.90 32.02
N ASP A 163 -12.50 4.89 31.48
CA ASP A 163 -13.12 3.82 32.29
C ASP A 163 -12.08 3.06 33.15
N MET A 164 -10.90 2.80 32.58
CA MET A 164 -9.79 2.19 33.31
C MET A 164 -9.21 3.10 34.39
N ALA A 165 -9.18 4.42 34.18
CA ALA A 165 -8.71 5.38 35.17
C ALA A 165 -9.67 5.43 36.38
N ASP A 166 -10.98 5.43 36.12
CA ASP A 166 -12.01 5.38 37.17
C ASP A 166 -11.94 4.06 37.95
N SER A 167 -11.81 2.94 37.26
CA SER A 167 -11.62 1.62 37.88
C SER A 167 -10.36 1.57 38.74
N SER A 168 -9.25 2.17 38.28
CA SER A 168 -8.00 2.27 39.05
C SER A 168 -8.15 3.13 40.32
N ASN A 169 -8.90 4.22 40.24
CA ASN A 169 -9.23 5.05 41.40
C ASN A 169 -10.10 4.29 42.41
N LEU A 170 -11.08 3.53 41.92
CA LEU A 170 -11.92 2.68 42.78
C LEU A 170 -11.13 1.56 43.46
N ILE A 171 -10.18 0.93 42.77
CA ILE A 171 -9.26 -0.05 43.39
C ILE A 171 -8.49 0.60 44.54
N LYS A 172 -7.90 1.79 44.34
CA LYS A 172 -7.16 2.49 45.41
C LYS A 172 -8.05 2.75 46.63
N GLN A 173 -9.28 3.21 46.42
CA GLN A 173 -10.23 3.44 47.51
C GLN A 173 -10.60 2.15 48.24
N LEU A 174 -10.83 1.05 47.52
CA LEU A 174 -11.13 -0.25 48.11
C LEU A 174 -9.95 -0.83 48.90
N VAL A 175 -8.72 -0.64 48.42
CA VAL A 175 -7.51 -1.04 49.15
C VAL A 175 -7.40 -0.29 50.47
N LEU A 176 -7.56 1.04 50.45
CA LEU A 176 -7.54 1.85 51.67
C LEU A 176 -8.60 1.39 52.67
N ARG A 177 -9.84 1.20 52.19
CA ARG A 177 -10.95 0.73 53.03
C ARG A 177 -10.71 -0.67 53.60
N ALA A 178 -10.11 -1.57 52.82
CA ALA A 178 -9.77 -2.92 53.30
C ALA A 178 -8.71 -2.86 54.41
N GLU A 179 -7.73 -1.97 54.26
CA GLU A 179 -6.67 -1.78 55.25
C GLU A 179 -7.19 -1.12 56.54
N ASP A 180 -8.05 -0.10 56.43
CA ASP A 180 -8.70 0.52 57.59
C ASP A 180 -9.51 -0.51 58.40
N ALA A 181 -10.32 -1.33 57.71
CA ALA A 181 -11.09 -2.40 58.35
C ALA A 181 -10.17 -3.46 59.01
N ARG A 182 -9.02 -3.76 58.39
CA ARG A 182 -8.00 -4.65 58.96
C ARG A 182 -7.39 -4.08 60.24
N MET A 183 -7.08 -2.78 60.26
CA MET A 183 -6.52 -2.08 61.42
C MET A 183 -7.51 -2.00 62.59
N LEU A 184 -8.81 -1.86 62.29
CA LEU A 184 -9.88 -1.84 63.29
C LEU A 184 -10.35 -3.24 63.75
N GLY A 185 -9.85 -4.32 63.12
CA GLY A 185 -10.25 -5.70 63.43
C GLY A 185 -11.63 -6.11 62.88
N GLU A 186 -12.23 -5.31 61.98
CA GLU A 186 -13.55 -5.57 61.37
C GLU A 186 -13.46 -6.56 60.19
N ILE A 187 -13.31 -7.85 60.50
CA ILE A 187 -13.09 -8.91 59.49
C ILE A 187 -14.23 -9.02 58.45
N ALA A 188 -15.49 -8.74 58.84
CA ALA A 188 -16.62 -8.78 57.90
C ALA A 188 -16.52 -7.70 56.82
N MET A 189 -16.14 -6.48 57.20
CA MET A 189 -15.95 -5.35 56.28
C MET A 189 -14.73 -5.56 55.39
N MET A 190 -13.63 -6.08 55.96
CA MET A 190 -12.44 -6.47 55.22
C MET A 190 -12.76 -7.48 54.12
N ARG A 191 -13.47 -8.58 54.44
CA ARG A 191 -13.88 -9.59 53.46
C ARG A 191 -14.73 -8.99 52.34
N LYS A 192 -15.68 -8.10 52.67
CA LYS A 192 -16.53 -7.43 51.67
C LYS A 192 -15.69 -6.56 50.73
N ALA A 193 -14.73 -5.81 51.24
CA ALA A 193 -13.84 -4.98 50.43
C ALA A 193 -12.96 -5.84 49.48
N TYR A 194 -12.40 -6.96 49.95
CA TYR A 194 -11.64 -7.88 49.09
C TYR A 194 -12.50 -8.58 48.04
N THR A 195 -13.74 -8.95 48.35
CA THR A 195 -14.66 -9.50 47.33
C THR A 195 -14.95 -8.48 46.23
N GLN A 196 -15.18 -7.22 46.60
CA GLN A 196 -15.38 -6.12 45.63
C GLN A 196 -14.11 -5.87 44.81
N LEU A 197 -12.94 -5.89 45.45
CA LEU A 197 -11.65 -5.72 44.78
C LEU A 197 -11.38 -6.87 43.81
N HIS A 198 -11.70 -8.12 44.17
CA HIS A 198 -11.55 -9.27 43.29
C HIS A 198 -12.45 -9.15 42.05
N ALA A 199 -13.72 -8.78 42.23
CA ALA A 199 -14.66 -8.56 41.13
C ALA A 199 -14.15 -7.46 40.18
N LEU A 200 -13.76 -6.31 40.73
CA LEU A 200 -13.22 -5.19 39.97
C LEU A 200 -11.92 -5.53 39.24
N ASN A 201 -11.07 -6.37 39.83
CA ASN A 201 -9.84 -6.82 39.18
C ASN A 201 -10.13 -7.75 37.97
N GLN A 202 -11.12 -8.64 38.08
CA GLN A 202 -11.55 -9.47 36.95
C GLN A 202 -12.13 -8.62 35.80
N GLU A 203 -12.94 -7.61 36.15
CA GLU A 203 -13.45 -6.65 35.18
C GLU A 203 -12.32 -5.88 34.48
N LEU A 204 -11.34 -5.38 35.24
CA LEU A 204 -10.20 -4.65 34.71
C LEU A 204 -9.35 -5.51 33.75
N ILE A 205 -9.17 -6.80 34.05
CA ILE A 205 -8.48 -7.74 33.15
C ILE A 205 -9.26 -7.87 31.83
N GLY A 206 -10.60 -7.94 31.90
CA GLY A 206 -11.47 -7.94 30.73
C GLY A 206 -11.32 -6.68 29.89
N GLU A 207 -11.41 -5.50 30.50
CA GLU A 207 -11.23 -4.21 29.83
C GLU A 207 -9.82 -4.05 29.24
N TYR A 208 -8.79 -4.51 29.94
CA TYR A 208 -7.42 -4.50 29.42
C TYR A 208 -7.30 -5.34 28.15
N ARG A 209 -7.91 -6.54 28.11
CA ARG A 209 -7.93 -7.39 26.90
C ARG A 209 -8.65 -6.70 25.74
N LYS A 210 -9.80 -6.05 25.99
CA LYS A 210 -10.51 -5.27 24.97
C LYS A 210 -9.64 -4.13 24.43
N ARG A 211 -8.93 -3.43 25.32
CA ARG A 211 -8.00 -2.35 24.94
C ARG A 211 -6.84 -2.85 24.10
N THR A 212 -6.24 -3.99 24.45
CA THR A 212 -5.17 -4.57 23.63
C THR A 212 -5.67 -4.91 22.23
N ASN A 213 -6.84 -5.54 22.12
CA ASN A 213 -7.44 -5.85 20.82
C ASN A 213 -7.73 -4.57 20.00
N ASN A 214 -8.35 -3.56 20.63
CA ASN A 214 -8.56 -2.25 19.99
C ASN A 214 -7.23 -1.59 19.54
N HIS A 215 -6.18 -1.71 20.35
CA HIS A 215 -4.85 -1.18 20.00
C HIS A 215 -4.24 -1.90 18.80
N ASP A 216 -4.34 -3.23 18.73
CA ASP A 216 -3.84 -4.03 17.61
C ASP A 216 -4.57 -3.67 16.30
N GLN A 217 -5.90 -3.57 16.35
CA GLN A 217 -6.72 -3.12 15.20
C GLN A 217 -6.34 -1.69 14.75
N LEU A 218 -6.09 -0.78 15.70
CA LEU A 218 -5.67 0.58 15.38
C LEU A 218 -4.29 0.60 14.70
N LEU A 219 -3.34 -0.21 15.19
CA LEU A 219 -2.02 -0.32 14.56
C LEU A 219 -2.10 -0.88 13.14
N GLU A 220 -2.97 -1.84 12.89
CA GLU A 220 -3.21 -2.38 11.56
C GLU A 220 -3.80 -1.33 10.62
N ALA A 221 -4.84 -0.62 11.04
CA ALA A 221 -5.43 0.47 10.26
C ALA A 221 -4.41 1.60 9.99
N LEU A 222 -3.57 1.96 10.96
CA LEU A 222 -2.50 2.95 10.76
C LEU A 222 -1.41 2.47 9.79
N LYS A 223 -1.13 1.16 9.73
CA LYS A 223 -0.22 0.60 8.71
C LYS A 223 -0.82 0.71 7.33
N GLU A 224 -2.11 0.41 7.16
CA GLU A 224 -2.81 0.59 5.89
C GLU A 224 -2.78 2.05 5.42
N VAL A 225 -3.04 3.01 6.32
CA VAL A 225 -2.94 4.45 6.00
C VAL A 225 -1.53 4.81 5.52
N ASN A 226 -0.50 4.35 6.23
CA ASN A 226 0.88 4.62 5.83
C ASN A 226 1.23 3.95 4.49
N HIS A 227 0.72 2.74 4.25
CA HIS A 227 0.90 2.04 2.98
C HIS A 227 0.28 2.84 1.82
N MET A 228 -0.94 3.35 1.99
CA MET A 228 -1.59 4.22 0.99
C MET A 228 -0.80 5.49 0.70
N ILE A 229 -0.25 6.16 1.73
CA ILE A 229 0.64 7.32 1.55
C ILE A 229 1.88 6.93 0.73
N GLN A 230 2.47 5.76 0.99
CA GLN A 230 3.62 5.28 0.21
C GLN A 230 3.24 4.95 -1.24
N LYS A 231 2.07 4.34 -1.49
CA LYS A 231 1.57 4.12 -2.86
C LYS A 231 1.45 5.44 -3.62
N ALA A 232 0.83 6.46 -3.01
CA ALA A 232 0.70 7.80 -3.58
C ALA A 232 2.06 8.46 -3.86
N ALA A 233 3.02 8.30 -2.95
CA ALA A 233 4.38 8.80 -3.14
C ALA A 233 5.12 8.10 -4.29
N ARG A 234 4.89 6.81 -4.52
CA ARG A 234 5.52 6.03 -5.60
C ARG A 234 5.00 6.38 -7.00
N LEU A 235 3.92 7.14 -7.11
CA LEU A 235 3.50 7.70 -8.40
C LEU A 235 4.39 8.86 -8.87
N ARG A 236 5.34 9.33 -8.05
CA ARG A 236 6.18 10.50 -8.32
C ARG A 236 7.65 10.23 -8.02
N ALA A 237 8.55 11.03 -8.59
CA ALA A 237 9.99 10.87 -8.40
C ALA A 237 10.64 12.18 -7.90
N GLY A 238 11.75 12.05 -7.18
CA GLY A 238 12.51 13.19 -6.67
C GLY A 238 11.87 13.88 -5.45
N GLN A 239 11.99 15.21 -5.40
CA GLN A 239 11.50 16.04 -4.29
C GLN A 239 9.97 16.00 -4.16
N ALA A 240 9.25 15.84 -5.27
CA ALA A 240 7.79 15.70 -5.29
C ALA A 240 7.30 14.53 -4.42
N LYS A 241 8.05 13.42 -4.37
CA LYS A 241 7.75 12.27 -3.50
C LYS A 241 7.78 12.65 -2.02
N GLY A 242 8.83 13.36 -1.59
CA GLY A 242 8.98 13.81 -0.21
C GLY A 242 7.91 14.83 0.20
N ARG A 243 7.60 15.77 -0.72
CA ARG A 243 6.56 16.79 -0.52
C ARG A 243 5.20 16.16 -0.21
N ILE A 244 4.78 15.16 -0.99
CA ILE A 244 3.49 14.50 -0.77
C ILE A 244 3.44 13.77 0.56
N VAL A 245 4.49 13.04 0.96
CA VAL A 245 4.49 12.36 2.26
C VAL A 245 4.31 13.36 3.39
N ALA A 246 4.97 14.52 3.30
CA ALA A 246 4.82 15.60 4.28
C ALA A 246 3.41 16.21 4.25
N SER A 247 2.90 16.59 3.08
CA SER A 247 1.57 17.18 2.91
C SER A 247 0.44 16.22 3.32
N CYS A 248 0.51 14.94 2.96
CA CYS A 248 -0.45 13.92 3.40
C CYS A 248 -0.46 13.77 4.93
N ARG A 249 0.72 13.72 5.56
CA ARG A 249 0.82 13.66 7.03
C ARG A 249 0.25 14.91 7.69
N ASN A 250 0.45 16.09 7.11
CA ASN A 250 -0.11 17.34 7.61
C ASN A 250 -1.64 17.38 7.45
N ALA A 251 -2.17 16.93 6.31
CA ALA A 251 -3.61 16.85 6.06
C ALA A 251 -4.32 15.86 7.00
N ILE A 252 -3.68 14.73 7.32
CA ILE A 252 -4.20 13.78 8.32
C ILE A 252 -4.20 14.43 9.72
N LYS A 253 -3.14 15.17 10.09
CA LYS A 253 -3.09 15.88 11.38
C LYS A 253 -4.15 16.98 11.50
N SER A 254 -4.46 17.68 10.41
CA SER A 254 -5.50 18.71 10.38
C SER A 254 -6.91 18.15 10.14
N ASN A 255 -7.05 16.82 10.06
CA ASN A 255 -8.29 16.10 9.76
C ASN A 255 -9.01 16.62 8.49
N ASN A 256 -8.25 17.03 7.47
CA ASN A 256 -8.79 17.53 6.22
C ASN A 256 -8.73 16.46 5.13
N ILE A 257 -9.75 15.60 5.11
CA ILE A 257 -9.85 14.46 4.18
C ILE A 257 -9.96 14.93 2.72
N HIS A 258 -10.67 16.02 2.45
CA HIS A 258 -10.81 16.57 1.09
C HIS A 258 -9.48 17.09 0.53
N ALA A 259 -8.72 17.82 1.36
CA ALA A 259 -7.38 18.27 0.97
C ALA A 259 -6.45 17.07 0.74
N LEU A 260 -6.54 16.03 1.57
CA LEU A 260 -5.75 14.80 1.42
C LEU A 260 -5.97 14.14 0.04
N PHE A 261 -7.22 14.01 -0.40
CA PHE A 261 -7.52 13.45 -1.73
C PHE A 261 -7.00 14.32 -2.86
N LYS A 262 -7.19 15.64 -2.77
CA LYS A 262 -6.68 16.58 -3.78
C LYS A 262 -5.15 16.54 -3.87
N ILE A 263 -4.46 16.41 -2.74
CA ILE A 263 -3.00 16.25 -2.67
C ILE A 263 -2.57 14.92 -3.32
N ILE A 264 -3.28 13.82 -3.10
CA ILE A 264 -2.96 12.53 -3.73
C ILE A 264 -3.15 12.61 -5.25
N GLN A 265 -4.25 13.22 -5.70
CA GLN A 265 -4.57 13.33 -7.11
C GLN A 265 -3.61 14.26 -7.86
N SER A 266 -3.46 15.51 -7.41
CA SER A 266 -2.75 16.57 -8.13
C SER A 266 -1.34 16.90 -7.60
N GLY A 267 -0.98 16.40 -6.41
CA GLY A 267 0.28 16.74 -5.75
C GLY A 267 0.39 18.18 -5.23
N LYS A 268 -0.69 18.98 -5.33
CA LYS A 268 -0.75 20.38 -4.90
C LYS A 268 -1.89 20.58 -3.90
N GLU A 269 -1.68 21.48 -2.94
CA GLU A 269 -2.70 21.90 -1.96
C GLU A 269 -3.87 22.66 -2.62
#